data_AF-A0A936U689-F1
#
_entry.id   AF-A0A936U689-F1
#
_cell.length_a   1.000
_cell.length_b   1.000
_cell.length_c   1.000
_cell.angle_alpha   90.00
_cell.angle_beta   90.00
_cell.angle_gamma   90.00
#
_symmetry.space_group_name_H-M   'P 1'
#
loop_
_entity.id
_entity.type
_entity.pdbx_description
1 polymer ?
#
loop_
_entity_poly.entity_id
_entity_poly.type
_entity_poly.pdbx_seq_one_letter_code
_entity_poly.pdbx_strand_id
1 'polypeptide(L)'
;MNTPDAARHSLPDHANEPDDRALDIDQVGIIGLSYPISVWDRARKLQHTVAKIGLTVGLPQRFKGTHMSRFVEILNEHRGELSLGTVPLILAEVQRRLNADDAFIDVAFPYFMERHAPVSGAASLMEYLCAFHAALRGPALEFTLKVTVPVKTLCPCSKAVSQYGAHNQRGLITVEARFDGMLWIEDIVEAVESCASSPLYALLKREDEKYVTEKAYENPRFVEDLVRNVVIALRDREGVRWLRVSAENIESIHNHSAFAQITWPSASPPPPSPIARRRELPLGEWIRLQRAERGVTQRELAEAIGLSASALCRVERGERPLPAEAAPRLARAWGLDEARVLLRAGVVPPALLRRVAEDPEGFFAWAQTAAEPTLQE
;
A
#
# COMPACT_ATOMS: atom_id res chain seq x y z
N MET A 1 -49.87 52.30 17.60
CA MET A 1 -48.88 52.69 16.58
C MET A 1 -47.51 52.53 17.19
N ASN A 2 -46.87 51.38 17.00
CA ASN A 2 -45.45 51.19 17.29
C ASN A 2 -44.80 50.89 15.95
N THR A 3 -43.99 51.82 15.48
CA THR A 3 -43.23 51.79 14.23
C THR A 3 -42.27 50.60 14.16
N PRO A 4 -42.13 49.93 13.01
CA PRO A 4 -41.09 48.93 12.82
C PRO A 4 -39.73 49.60 12.57
N ASP A 5 -38.76 49.18 13.39
CA ASP A 5 -37.38 48.83 13.08
C ASP A 5 -36.73 49.48 11.84
N ALA A 6 -35.89 50.49 12.05
CA ALA A 6 -35.03 51.08 11.03
C ALA A 6 -33.71 51.58 11.63
N ALA A 7 -32.84 50.67 12.07
CA ALA A 7 -31.37 50.89 12.14
C ALA A 7 -30.62 49.61 12.57
N ARG A 8 -30.73 48.52 11.79
CA ARG A 8 -29.62 47.55 11.78
C ARG A 8 -28.47 48.21 11.02
N HIS A 9 -27.50 48.75 11.75
CA HIS A 9 -26.28 49.29 11.17
C HIS A 9 -25.63 48.19 10.30
N SER A 10 -25.57 48.43 8.99
CA SER A 10 -24.87 47.58 8.02
C SER A 10 -23.37 47.66 8.31
N LEU A 11 -22.83 46.68 9.03
CA LEU A 11 -21.38 46.53 9.20
C LEU A 11 -20.72 46.27 7.83
N PRO A 12 -19.49 46.77 7.61
CA PRO A 12 -18.79 46.57 6.34
C PRO A 12 -18.45 45.09 6.11
N ASP A 13 -18.66 44.62 4.89
CA ASP A 13 -18.35 43.26 4.44
C ASP A 13 -17.06 43.24 3.62
N HIS A 14 -15.93 43.19 4.33
CA HIS A 14 -14.60 43.16 3.70
C HIS A 14 -14.30 41.85 2.96
N ALA A 15 -15.05 40.77 3.21
CA ALA A 15 -14.79 39.47 2.59
C ALA A 15 -15.17 39.49 1.10
N ASN A 16 -16.25 40.19 0.75
CA ASN A 16 -16.71 40.33 -0.64
C ASN A 16 -16.05 41.48 -1.40
N GLU A 17 -15.07 42.17 -0.81
CA GLU A 17 -14.30 43.18 -1.54
C GLU A 17 -13.47 42.53 -2.65
N PRO A 18 -13.25 43.23 -3.78
CA PRO A 18 -12.35 42.75 -4.83
C PRO A 18 -10.91 42.70 -4.33
N ASP A 19 -10.16 41.71 -4.81
CA ASP A 19 -8.73 41.56 -4.58
C ASP A 19 -7.96 41.71 -5.90
N ASP A 20 -6.84 42.44 -5.86
CA ASP A 20 -6.04 42.81 -7.04
C ASP A 20 -4.73 42.02 -7.17
N ARG A 21 -4.44 41.14 -6.22
CA ARG A 21 -3.17 40.38 -6.18
C ARG A 21 -3.12 39.23 -7.17
N ALA A 22 -4.25 38.91 -7.80
CA ALA A 22 -4.38 37.90 -8.85
C ALA A 22 -3.88 36.49 -8.45
N LEU A 23 -4.13 36.10 -7.20
CA LEU A 23 -3.75 34.80 -6.65
C LEU A 23 -4.98 34.10 -6.07
N ASP A 24 -5.26 32.89 -6.54
CA ASP A 24 -6.23 32.00 -5.91
C ASP A 24 -5.66 31.47 -4.59
N ILE A 25 -6.52 31.24 -3.60
CA ILE A 25 -6.16 30.51 -2.38
C ILE A 25 -6.68 29.08 -2.51
N ASP A 26 -5.77 28.10 -2.46
CA ASP A 26 -6.10 26.68 -2.59
C ASP A 26 -7.14 26.23 -1.55
N GLN A 27 -6.95 26.65 -0.28
CA GLN A 27 -7.88 26.35 0.81
C GLN A 27 -7.92 27.48 1.84
N VAL A 28 -9.13 27.94 2.17
CA VAL A 28 -9.41 28.86 3.27
C VAL A 28 -10.64 28.39 4.05
N GLY A 29 -10.61 28.52 5.38
CA GLY A 29 -11.73 28.15 6.24
C GLY A 29 -11.32 27.98 7.69
N ILE A 30 -11.96 27.03 8.38
CA ILE A 30 -11.70 26.74 9.80
C ILE A 30 -10.98 25.39 9.95
N ILE A 31 -10.06 25.31 10.92
CA ILE A 31 -9.36 24.07 11.28
C ILE A 31 -9.29 23.90 12.79
N GLY A 32 -9.28 22.64 13.25
CA GLY A 32 -9.11 22.32 14.68
C GLY A 32 -10.36 22.54 15.54
N LEU A 33 -11.55 22.66 14.93
CA LEU A 33 -12.80 22.77 15.67
C LEU A 33 -13.15 21.43 16.33
N SER A 34 -13.19 21.39 17.65
CA SER A 34 -13.68 20.22 18.39
C SER A 34 -15.21 20.14 18.30
N TYR A 35 -15.73 19.00 17.82
CA TYR A 35 -17.16 18.82 17.58
C TYR A 35 -17.63 17.40 17.92
N PRO A 36 -18.82 17.21 18.54
CA PRO A 36 -19.35 15.88 18.83
C PRO A 36 -19.86 15.18 17.56
N ILE A 37 -19.51 13.91 17.40
CA ILE A 37 -19.91 13.11 16.23
C ILE A 37 -20.41 11.73 16.65
N SER A 38 -21.03 11.02 15.69
CA SER A 38 -21.49 9.65 15.88
C SER A 38 -20.97 8.76 14.74
N VAL A 39 -20.38 7.64 15.11
CA VAL A 39 -19.76 6.69 14.18
C VAL A 39 -20.38 5.31 14.40
N TRP A 40 -20.71 4.62 13.30
CA TRP A 40 -21.22 3.25 13.35
C TRP A 40 -20.09 2.26 13.53
N ASP A 41 -20.28 1.28 14.41
CA ASP A 41 -19.46 0.09 14.47
C ASP A 41 -19.98 -1.02 13.53
N ARG A 42 -19.17 -2.04 13.29
CA ARG A 42 -19.52 -3.21 12.46
C ARG A 42 -20.71 -3.99 13.00
N ALA A 43 -20.98 -3.92 14.31
CA ALA A 43 -22.15 -4.51 14.95
C ALA A 43 -23.41 -3.62 14.85
N ARG A 44 -23.35 -2.52 14.08
CA ARG A 44 -24.40 -1.51 13.90
C ARG A 44 -24.85 -0.86 15.19
N LYS A 45 -23.93 -0.69 16.14
CA LYS A 45 -24.12 0.18 17.30
C LYS A 45 -23.49 1.54 17.01
N LEU A 46 -24.09 2.58 17.59
CA LEU A 46 -23.62 3.94 17.46
C LEU A 46 -22.62 4.24 18.58
N GLN A 47 -21.41 4.64 18.22
CA GLN A 47 -20.41 5.17 19.14
C GLN A 47 -20.40 6.69 19.07
N HIS A 48 -20.56 7.36 20.21
CA HIS A 48 -20.42 8.81 20.32
C HIS A 48 -18.98 9.17 20.67
N THR A 49 -18.37 10.09 19.93
CA THR A 49 -16.98 10.53 20.14
C THR A 49 -16.85 12.03 19.85
N VAL A 50 -15.67 12.60 20.11
CA VAL A 50 -15.34 13.99 19.78
C VAL A 50 -14.32 14.01 18.66
N ALA A 51 -14.64 14.73 17.59
CA ALA A 51 -13.76 14.91 16.45
C ALA A 51 -13.12 16.29 16.43
N LYS A 52 -11.95 16.39 15.81
CA LYS A 52 -11.39 17.65 15.31
C LYS A 52 -11.76 17.79 13.84
N ILE A 53 -12.46 18.88 13.51
CA ILE A 53 -12.95 19.17 12.16
C ILE A 53 -12.11 20.30 11.54
N GLY A 54 -11.71 20.08 10.29
CA GLY A 54 -11.32 21.11 9.34
C GLY A 54 -12.39 21.20 8.24
N LEU A 55 -12.78 22.42 7.88
CA LEU A 55 -13.75 22.68 6.83
C LEU A 55 -13.29 23.90 6.04
N THR A 56 -12.96 23.69 4.76
CA THR A 56 -12.31 24.68 3.91
C THR A 56 -12.92 24.69 2.51
N VAL A 57 -12.69 25.78 1.78
CA VAL A 57 -13.05 25.93 0.36
C VAL A 57 -11.90 26.57 -0.41
N GLY A 58 -11.88 26.38 -1.73
CA GLY A 58 -11.05 27.21 -2.61
C GLY A 58 -11.58 28.65 -2.64
N LEU A 59 -10.69 29.65 -2.63
CA LEU A 59 -11.07 31.05 -2.77
C LEU A 59 -10.50 31.62 -4.09
N PRO A 60 -11.37 31.96 -5.05
CA PRO A 60 -10.93 32.61 -6.27
C PRO A 60 -10.33 33.99 -6.02
N GLN A 61 -9.32 34.36 -6.80
CA GLN A 61 -8.55 35.61 -6.77
C GLN A 61 -9.38 36.90 -6.78
N ARG A 62 -10.67 36.83 -7.16
CA ARG A 62 -11.59 37.98 -7.20
C ARG A 62 -12.16 38.36 -5.83
N PHE A 63 -12.00 37.49 -4.83
CA PHE A 63 -12.51 37.71 -3.48
C PHE A 63 -11.36 37.96 -2.50
N LYS A 64 -11.51 38.98 -1.66
CA LYS A 64 -10.53 39.31 -0.60
C LYS A 64 -10.58 38.33 0.57
N GLY A 65 -11.73 37.71 0.84
CA GLY A 65 -11.87 36.77 1.94
C GLY A 65 -13.11 35.88 1.87
N THR A 66 -13.25 35.01 2.87
CA THR A 66 -14.40 34.12 3.05
C THR A 66 -15.20 34.49 4.30
N HIS A 67 -16.45 34.05 4.37
CA HIS A 67 -17.34 34.28 5.52
C HIS A 67 -17.17 33.18 6.57
N MET A 68 -16.24 33.36 7.50
CA MET A 68 -15.82 32.32 8.45
C MET A 68 -16.93 31.76 9.34
N SER A 69 -17.94 32.57 9.72
CA SER A 69 -19.04 32.07 10.57
C SER A 69 -19.91 31.03 9.86
N ARG A 70 -20.01 31.10 8.52
CA ARG A 70 -20.86 30.21 7.72
C ARG A 70 -20.45 28.74 7.86
N PHE A 71 -19.16 28.45 8.04
CA PHE A 71 -18.69 27.09 8.26
C PHE A 71 -19.28 26.46 9.53
N VAL A 72 -19.29 27.22 10.63
CA VAL A 72 -19.81 26.76 11.92
C VAL A 72 -21.34 26.69 11.90
N GLU A 73 -21.99 27.64 11.23
CA GLU A 73 -23.46 27.62 11.02
C GLU A 73 -23.89 26.34 10.31
N ILE A 74 -23.23 25.97 9.21
CA ILE A 74 -23.54 24.74 8.45
C ILE A 74 -23.33 23.50 9.34
N LEU A 75 -22.21 23.41 10.07
CA LEU A 75 -21.97 22.26 10.95
C LEU A 75 -23.06 22.14 12.04
N ASN A 76 -23.54 23.26 12.58
CA ASN A 76 -24.59 23.26 13.60
C ASN A 76 -25.96 22.83 13.08
N GLU A 77 -26.26 23.09 11.81
CA GLU A 77 -27.50 22.62 11.18
C GLU A 77 -27.51 21.10 10.98
N HIS A 78 -26.33 20.49 10.83
CA HIS A 78 -26.14 19.04 10.72
C HIS A 78 -25.74 18.37 12.05
N ARG A 79 -25.98 19.04 13.19
CA ARG A 79 -25.58 18.56 14.51
C ARG A 79 -26.26 17.22 14.85
N GLY A 80 -25.45 16.25 15.28
CA GLY A 80 -25.92 14.92 15.68
C GLY A 80 -26.06 13.93 14.52
N GLU A 81 -25.92 14.39 13.28
CA GLU A 81 -26.02 13.54 12.09
C GLU A 81 -24.67 13.39 11.35
N LEU A 82 -23.59 14.00 11.85
CA LEU A 82 -22.29 13.93 11.19
C LEU A 82 -21.79 12.48 11.16
N SER A 83 -21.90 11.88 9.98
CA SER A 83 -21.56 10.51 9.65
C SER A 83 -21.06 10.46 8.21
N LEU A 84 -20.52 9.33 7.78
CA LEU A 84 -20.05 9.14 6.41
C LEU A 84 -21.11 9.46 5.35
N GLY A 85 -22.40 9.19 5.64
CA GLY A 85 -23.49 9.46 4.73
C GLY A 85 -23.89 10.93 4.59
N THR A 86 -23.60 11.76 5.59
CA THR A 86 -24.00 13.18 5.60
C THR A 86 -22.87 14.13 5.15
N VAL A 87 -21.62 13.65 5.12
CA VAL A 87 -20.46 14.41 4.60
C VAL A 87 -20.70 15.02 3.22
N PRO A 88 -21.24 14.29 2.21
CA PRO A 88 -21.49 14.87 0.89
C PRO A 88 -22.50 16.03 0.92
N LEU A 89 -23.52 15.93 1.78
CA LEU A 89 -24.54 16.97 1.95
C LEU A 89 -23.95 18.24 2.57
N ILE A 90 -23.10 18.08 3.57
CA ILE A 90 -22.40 19.20 4.23
C ILE A 90 -21.49 19.92 3.24
N LEU A 91 -20.70 19.17 2.46
CA LEU A 91 -19.82 19.74 1.45
C LEU A 91 -20.59 20.49 0.35
N ALA A 92 -21.70 19.93 -0.12
CA ALA A 92 -22.55 20.60 -1.11
C ALA A 92 -23.15 21.91 -0.55
N GLU A 93 -23.57 21.90 0.72
CA GLU A 93 -24.10 23.11 1.37
C GLU A 93 -23.01 24.18 1.57
N VAL A 94 -21.78 23.76 1.89
CA VAL A 94 -20.59 24.63 1.96
C VAL A 94 -20.31 25.28 0.60
N GLN A 95 -20.20 24.49 -0.49
CA GLN A 95 -20.02 25.05 -1.84
C GLN A 95 -21.11 26.08 -2.17
N ARG A 96 -22.37 25.75 -1.88
CA ARG A 96 -23.52 26.61 -2.19
C ARG A 96 -23.54 27.91 -1.39
N ARG A 97 -23.31 27.85 -0.07
CA ARG A 97 -23.36 29.05 0.80
C ARG A 97 -22.13 29.94 0.68
N LEU A 98 -21.00 29.37 0.31
CA LEU A 98 -19.74 30.12 0.16
C LEU A 98 -19.40 30.41 -1.32
N ASN A 99 -20.24 29.97 -2.26
CA ASN A 99 -20.09 30.18 -3.69
C ASN A 99 -18.69 29.77 -4.21
N ALA A 100 -18.29 28.56 -3.83
CA ALA A 100 -16.99 27.98 -4.14
C ALA A 100 -17.12 26.73 -5.03
N ASP A 101 -16.15 26.53 -5.92
CA ASP A 101 -16.11 25.39 -6.83
C ASP A 101 -15.63 24.10 -6.13
N ASP A 102 -14.81 24.25 -5.10
CA ASP A 102 -14.24 23.15 -4.32
C ASP A 102 -14.53 23.34 -2.82
N ALA A 103 -14.89 22.25 -2.14
CA ALA A 103 -15.03 22.19 -0.68
C ALA A 103 -14.34 20.95 -0.12
N PHE A 104 -13.72 21.10 1.04
CA PHE A 104 -12.96 20.05 1.70
C PHE A 104 -13.36 19.93 3.17
N ILE A 105 -13.45 18.71 3.66
CA ILE A 105 -13.68 18.42 5.07
C ILE A 105 -12.71 17.34 5.56
N ASP A 106 -12.09 17.63 6.69
CA ASP A 106 -11.23 16.73 7.44
C ASP A 106 -11.87 16.48 8.80
N VAL A 107 -12.10 15.23 9.17
CA VAL A 107 -12.66 14.89 10.48
C VAL A 107 -11.80 13.81 11.11
N ALA A 108 -11.08 14.14 12.17
CA ALA A 108 -10.22 13.22 12.90
C ALA A 108 -10.77 12.93 14.30
N PHE A 109 -10.87 11.66 14.68
CA PHE A 109 -11.52 11.24 15.92
C PHE A 109 -10.91 9.93 16.47
N PRO A 110 -10.94 9.71 17.78
CA PRO A 110 -10.63 8.41 18.36
C PRO A 110 -11.81 7.45 18.16
N TYR A 111 -11.49 6.22 17.77
CA TYR A 111 -12.41 5.10 17.63
C TYR A 111 -12.03 4.00 18.61
N PHE A 112 -13.00 3.48 19.36
CA PHE A 112 -12.74 2.47 20.39
C PHE A 112 -13.30 1.11 19.99
N MET A 113 -12.47 0.07 20.10
CA MET A 113 -12.89 -1.31 19.93
C MET A 113 -12.63 -2.12 21.20
N GLU A 114 -13.55 -3.02 21.55
CA GLU A 114 -13.30 -4.00 22.60
C GLU A 114 -12.28 -5.04 22.11
N ARG A 115 -11.33 -5.36 22.99
CA ARG A 115 -10.26 -6.33 22.77
C ARG A 115 -10.21 -7.27 23.96
N HIS A 116 -10.09 -8.56 23.66
CA HIS A 116 -9.89 -9.60 24.65
C HIS A 116 -8.43 -10.01 24.70
N ALA A 117 -7.85 -10.02 25.90
CA ALA A 117 -6.50 -10.52 26.12
C ALA A 117 -6.39 -12.00 25.67
N PRO A 118 -5.27 -12.40 25.06
CA PRO A 118 -5.18 -13.65 24.29
C PRO A 118 -5.23 -14.93 25.14
N VAL A 119 -4.92 -14.86 26.44
CA VAL A 119 -4.91 -16.03 27.33
C VAL A 119 -5.99 -15.89 28.41
N SER A 120 -5.99 -14.79 29.15
CA SER A 120 -6.94 -14.57 30.26
C SER A 120 -8.35 -14.21 29.77
N GLY A 121 -8.50 -13.75 28.52
CA GLY A 121 -9.77 -13.29 27.97
C GLY A 121 -10.25 -11.94 28.51
N ALA A 122 -9.44 -11.26 29.33
CA ALA A 122 -9.81 -9.99 29.94
C ALA A 122 -10.19 -8.95 28.87
N ALA A 123 -11.40 -8.42 28.96
CA ALA A 123 -11.91 -7.42 28.03
C ALA A 123 -11.39 -6.02 28.39
N SER A 124 -10.97 -5.26 27.39
CA SER A 124 -10.57 -3.86 27.53
C SER A 124 -10.83 -3.09 26.24
N LEU A 125 -11.05 -1.78 26.35
CA LEU A 125 -11.16 -0.91 25.18
C LEU A 125 -9.77 -0.52 24.67
N MET A 126 -9.60 -0.58 23.36
CA MET A 126 -8.41 -0.09 22.65
C MET A 126 -8.79 1.07 21.75
N GLU A 127 -7.98 2.13 21.77
CA GLU A 127 -8.15 3.31 20.92
C GLU A 127 -7.41 3.15 19.59
N TYR A 128 -8.06 3.57 18.50
CA TYR A 128 -7.51 3.71 17.17
C TYR A 128 -7.80 5.12 16.65
N LEU A 129 -6.81 5.79 16.08
CA LEU A 129 -7.00 7.13 15.54
C LEU A 129 -7.52 7.03 14.11
N CYS A 130 -8.71 7.55 13.88
CA CYS A 130 -9.37 7.51 12.59
C CYS A 130 -9.52 8.93 12.05
N ALA A 131 -9.55 9.03 10.73
CA ALA A 131 -9.91 10.25 10.04
C ALA A 131 -10.69 9.93 8.77
N PHE A 132 -11.56 10.83 8.35
CA PHE A 132 -12.03 10.86 6.98
C PHE A 132 -11.70 12.21 6.36
N HIS A 133 -11.16 12.15 5.15
CA HIS A 133 -10.92 13.28 4.28
C HIS A 133 -11.89 13.18 3.11
N ALA A 134 -12.64 14.25 2.85
CA ALA A 134 -13.50 14.31 1.69
C ALA A 134 -13.33 15.64 0.95
N ALA A 135 -13.24 15.55 -0.37
CA ALA A 135 -13.14 16.68 -1.27
C ALA A 135 -14.29 16.61 -2.27
N LEU A 136 -15.06 17.69 -2.37
CA LEU A 136 -16.09 17.86 -3.39
C LEU A 136 -15.60 18.92 -4.38
N ARG A 137 -15.32 18.50 -5.62
CA ARG A 137 -14.84 19.36 -6.71
C ARG A 137 -15.86 19.37 -7.83
N GLY A 138 -16.58 20.47 -8.00
CA GLY A 138 -17.83 20.45 -8.78
C GLY A 138 -18.76 19.32 -8.28
N PRO A 139 -19.24 18.40 -9.14
CA PRO A 139 -20.07 17.28 -8.72
C PRO A 139 -19.28 16.04 -8.23
N ALA A 140 -17.95 16.04 -8.35
CA ALA A 140 -17.12 14.86 -8.07
C ALA A 140 -16.71 14.82 -6.59
N LEU A 141 -17.16 13.78 -5.90
CA LEU A 141 -16.78 13.50 -4.51
C LEU A 141 -15.61 12.51 -4.48
N GLU A 142 -14.50 12.90 -3.88
CA GLU A 142 -13.41 12.02 -3.49
C GLU A 142 -13.42 11.84 -1.97
N PHE A 143 -13.48 10.59 -1.51
CA PHE A 143 -13.52 10.25 -0.10
C PHE A 143 -12.36 9.30 0.24
N THR A 144 -11.66 9.57 1.34
CA THR A 144 -10.56 8.75 1.85
C THR A 144 -10.75 8.49 3.35
N LEU A 145 -10.81 7.22 3.73
CA LEU A 145 -10.79 6.79 5.13
C LEU A 145 -9.33 6.56 5.56
N LYS A 146 -8.94 7.15 6.68
CA LYS A 146 -7.63 6.98 7.31
C LYS A 146 -7.78 6.28 8.65
N VAL A 147 -7.02 5.23 8.90
CA VAL A 147 -6.98 4.52 10.18
C VAL A 147 -5.53 4.31 10.58
N THR A 148 -5.15 4.81 11.76
CA THR A 148 -3.83 4.61 12.36
C THR A 148 -3.95 3.60 13.50
N VAL A 149 -3.26 2.47 13.32
CA VAL A 149 -3.32 1.31 14.20
C VAL A 149 -1.98 1.16 14.93
N PRO A 150 -1.95 1.29 16.27
CA PRO A 150 -0.75 1.06 17.04
C PRO A 150 -0.53 -0.45 17.24
N VAL A 151 0.67 -0.93 16.94
CA VAL A 151 1.05 -2.35 17.05
C VAL A 151 2.39 -2.52 17.76
N LYS A 152 2.71 -3.75 18.18
CA LYS A 152 4.06 -4.13 18.61
C LYS A 152 4.84 -4.69 17.41
N THR A 153 6.02 -4.15 17.18
CA THR A 153 6.95 -4.62 16.15
C THR A 153 8.23 -5.11 16.82
N LEU A 154 8.81 -6.19 16.29
CA LEU A 154 10.07 -6.76 16.78
C LEU A 154 11.02 -6.99 15.61
N CYS A 155 12.27 -6.53 15.76
CA CYS A 155 13.23 -6.49 14.67
C CYS A 155 13.82 -7.89 14.35
N PRO A 156 13.65 -8.40 13.11
CA PRO A 156 14.24 -9.66 12.69
C PRO A 156 15.77 -9.63 12.76
N CYS A 157 16.42 -8.53 12.37
CA CYS A 157 17.87 -8.37 12.43
C CYS A 157 18.40 -8.55 13.84
N SER A 158 17.83 -7.85 14.82
CA SER A 158 18.26 -7.92 16.21
C SER A 158 18.15 -9.34 16.77
N LYS A 159 17.03 -10.02 16.51
CA LYS A 159 16.84 -11.41 16.91
C LYS A 159 17.90 -12.34 16.30
N ALA A 160 18.28 -12.11 15.05
CA ALA A 160 19.21 -12.98 14.34
C ALA A 160 20.67 -12.86 14.82
N VAL A 161 21.07 -11.66 15.26
CA VAL A 161 22.47 -11.39 15.63
C VAL A 161 22.74 -11.47 17.14
N SER A 162 21.71 -11.32 17.98
CA SER A 162 21.85 -11.36 19.43
C SER A 162 21.73 -12.79 19.98
N GLN A 163 22.54 -13.14 20.98
CA GLN A 163 22.48 -14.45 21.64
C GLN A 163 21.16 -14.67 22.38
N TYR A 164 20.57 -13.60 22.91
CA TYR A 164 19.28 -13.59 23.61
C TYR A 164 18.63 -12.22 23.48
N GLY A 165 17.31 -12.20 23.49
CA GLY A 165 16.52 -10.99 23.34
C GLY A 165 16.52 -10.44 21.91
N ALA A 166 15.65 -9.47 21.69
CA ALA A 166 15.57 -8.70 20.44
C ALA A 166 14.88 -7.37 20.74
N HIS A 167 15.39 -6.27 20.18
CA HIS A 167 14.72 -4.99 20.38
C HIS A 167 13.36 -5.00 19.69
N ASN A 168 12.41 -4.34 20.36
CA ASN A 168 11.04 -4.18 19.92
C ASN A 168 10.55 -2.79 20.33
N GLN A 169 9.49 -2.34 19.68
CA GLN A 169 8.99 -0.99 19.83
C GLN A 169 7.52 -0.88 19.43
N ARG A 170 6.96 0.32 19.63
CA ARG A 170 5.64 0.67 19.12
C ARG A 170 5.76 1.06 17.65
N GLY A 171 4.97 0.39 16.81
CA GLY A 171 4.75 0.77 15.41
C GLY A 171 3.41 1.45 15.25
N LEU A 172 3.35 2.51 14.45
CA LEU A 172 2.13 3.19 14.02
C LEU A 172 1.92 2.92 12.54
N ILE A 173 0.89 2.12 12.23
CA ILE A 173 0.61 1.71 10.87
C ILE A 173 -0.63 2.48 10.43
N THR A 174 -0.47 3.33 9.44
CA THR A 174 -1.54 4.17 8.91
C THR A 174 -1.98 3.64 7.56
N VAL A 175 -3.27 3.38 7.43
CA VAL A 175 -3.91 2.97 6.18
C VAL A 175 -4.87 4.07 5.76
N GLU A 176 -4.62 4.67 4.60
CA GLU A 176 -5.56 5.50 3.87
C GLU A 176 -6.19 4.65 2.76
N ALA A 177 -7.51 4.63 2.66
CA ALA A 177 -8.25 3.80 1.71
C ALA A 177 -9.33 4.60 0.99
N ARG A 178 -9.44 4.39 -0.32
CA ARG A 178 -10.58 4.81 -1.15
C ARG A 178 -11.28 3.56 -1.65
N PHE A 179 -12.60 3.53 -1.54
CA PHE A 179 -13.38 2.34 -1.80
C PHE A 179 -14.80 2.69 -2.27
N ASP A 180 -15.39 1.78 -3.03
CA ASP A 180 -16.81 1.77 -3.35
C ASP A 180 -17.56 0.93 -2.31
N GLY A 181 -18.79 1.30 -1.98
CA GLY A 181 -19.59 0.55 -1.00
C GLY A 181 -19.14 0.78 0.44
N MET A 182 -18.89 -0.29 1.19
CA MET A 182 -18.63 -0.24 2.63
C MET A 182 -17.30 -0.91 2.98
N LEU A 183 -16.46 -0.20 3.72
CA LEU A 183 -15.25 -0.71 4.34
C LEU A 183 -15.24 -0.30 5.81
N TRP A 184 -15.26 -1.28 6.72
CA TRP A 184 -15.29 -1.02 8.16
C TRP A 184 -13.92 -0.63 8.70
N ILE A 185 -13.89 0.23 9.73
CA ILE A 185 -12.65 0.58 10.44
C ILE A 185 -12.04 -0.70 11.03
N GLU A 186 -12.89 -1.56 11.59
CA GLU A 186 -12.51 -2.84 12.20
C GLU A 186 -11.83 -3.78 11.21
N ASP A 187 -12.27 -3.78 9.96
CA ASP A 187 -11.69 -4.60 8.91
C ASP A 187 -10.24 -4.19 8.60
N ILE A 188 -9.96 -2.88 8.64
CA ILE A 188 -8.60 -2.34 8.48
C ILE A 188 -7.76 -2.65 9.72
N VAL A 189 -8.31 -2.43 10.92
CA VAL A 189 -7.61 -2.71 12.19
C VAL A 189 -7.20 -4.17 12.26
N GLU A 190 -8.11 -5.10 12.00
CA GLU A 190 -7.86 -6.54 12.04
C GLU A 190 -6.81 -6.97 11.00
N ALA A 191 -6.86 -6.40 9.79
CA ALA A 191 -5.86 -6.66 8.76
C ALA A 191 -4.46 -6.21 9.22
N VAL A 192 -4.34 -5.02 9.79
CA VAL A 192 -3.06 -4.50 10.31
C VAL A 192 -2.55 -5.32 11.50
N GLU A 193 -3.41 -5.61 12.48
CA GLU A 193 -3.06 -6.41 13.67
C GLU A 193 -2.60 -7.83 13.29
N SER A 194 -3.18 -8.43 12.24
CA SER A 194 -2.78 -9.74 11.73
C SER A 194 -1.40 -9.75 11.07
N CYS A 195 -0.94 -8.60 10.57
CA CYS A 195 0.35 -8.45 9.89
C CYS A 195 1.50 -8.11 10.85
N ALA A 196 1.20 -7.58 12.03
CA ALA A 196 2.16 -7.15 13.03
C ALA A 196 2.89 -8.32 13.72
N SER A 197 3.98 -8.02 14.45
CA SER A 197 4.62 -9.03 15.31
C SER A 197 3.70 -9.45 16.45
N SER A 198 2.99 -8.49 17.05
CA SER A 198 1.84 -8.74 17.92
C SER A 198 0.90 -7.53 17.92
N PRO A 199 -0.42 -7.73 18.05
CA PRO A 199 -1.34 -6.65 18.41
C PRO A 199 -1.03 -6.10 19.81
N LEU A 200 -1.57 -4.91 20.09
CA LEU A 200 -1.55 -4.30 21.41
C LEU A 200 -2.87 -4.58 22.15
N TYR A 201 -2.79 -4.57 23.47
CA TYR A 201 -3.92 -4.71 24.38
C TYR A 201 -3.76 -3.70 25.52
N ALA A 202 -4.84 -3.03 25.90
CA ALA A 202 -4.81 -2.07 27.01
C ALA A 202 -4.71 -2.76 28.38
N LEU A 203 -5.21 -3.99 28.50
CA LEU A 203 -5.16 -4.80 29.72
C LEU A 203 -4.55 -6.18 29.42
N LEU A 204 -3.45 -6.49 30.11
CA LEU A 204 -2.79 -7.79 30.06
C LEU A 204 -2.58 -8.32 31.49
N LYS A 205 -2.85 -9.60 31.71
CA LYS A 205 -2.38 -10.35 32.89
C LYS A 205 -1.01 -10.97 32.60
N ARG A 206 -0.39 -11.61 33.60
CA ARG A 206 1.00 -12.11 33.47
C ARG A 206 1.14 -13.17 32.38
N GLU A 207 0.16 -14.07 32.30
CA GLU A 207 0.05 -15.10 31.28
C GLU A 207 -0.12 -14.52 29.88
N ASP A 208 -0.84 -13.40 29.75
CA ASP A 208 -1.00 -12.68 28.49
C ASP A 208 0.31 -12.00 28.08
N GLU A 209 0.99 -11.36 29.04
CA GLU A 209 2.27 -10.68 28.81
C GLU A 209 3.34 -11.66 28.31
N LYS A 210 3.39 -12.87 28.92
CA LYS A 210 4.22 -13.98 28.43
C LYS A 210 3.89 -14.29 26.97
N TYR A 211 2.60 -14.53 26.67
CA TYR A 211 2.16 -14.90 25.32
C TYR A 211 2.49 -13.83 24.27
N VAL A 212 2.15 -12.56 24.50
CA VAL A 212 2.40 -11.49 23.50
C VAL A 212 3.89 -11.22 23.28
N THR A 213 4.72 -11.50 24.29
CA THR A 213 6.18 -11.40 24.18
C THR A 213 6.75 -12.52 23.34
N GLU A 214 6.35 -13.76 23.59
CA GLU A 214 6.76 -14.93 22.80
C GLU A 214 6.25 -14.82 21.37
N LYS A 215 4.97 -14.48 21.16
CA LYS A 215 4.37 -14.28 19.83
C LYS A 215 5.15 -13.25 19.00
N ALA A 216 5.47 -12.09 19.58
CA ALA A 216 6.24 -11.07 18.88
C ALA A 216 7.67 -11.54 18.56
N TYR A 217 8.30 -12.28 19.48
CA TYR A 217 9.63 -12.85 19.27
C TYR A 217 9.62 -13.88 18.14
N GLU A 218 8.59 -14.72 18.04
CA GLU A 218 8.42 -15.74 16.99
C GLU A 218 8.07 -15.15 15.62
N ASN A 219 7.41 -13.99 15.59
CA ASN A 219 6.92 -13.33 14.38
C ASN A 219 7.58 -11.94 14.17
N PRO A 220 8.91 -11.84 14.06
CA PRO A 220 9.57 -10.55 13.86
C PRO A 220 9.22 -9.97 12.48
N ARG A 221 9.06 -8.64 12.38
CA ARG A 221 8.67 -7.94 11.15
C ARG A 221 9.45 -6.64 10.99
N PHE A 222 9.98 -6.39 9.80
CA PHE A 222 10.46 -5.04 9.43
C PHE A 222 9.28 -4.13 9.06
N VAL A 223 9.54 -2.82 8.97
CA VAL A 223 8.55 -1.83 8.49
C VAL A 223 8.12 -2.15 7.05
N GLU A 224 9.04 -2.65 6.22
CA GLU A 224 8.78 -3.04 4.84
C GLU A 224 7.86 -4.27 4.75
N ASP A 225 7.99 -5.22 5.68
CA ASP A 225 7.12 -6.40 5.73
C ASP A 225 5.69 -5.98 6.07
N LEU A 226 5.54 -5.04 7.02
CA LEU A 226 4.22 -4.56 7.46
C LEU A 226 3.47 -3.90 6.32
N VAL A 227 4.07 -2.93 5.63
CA VAL A 227 3.39 -2.23 4.54
C VAL A 227 3.02 -3.17 3.39
N ARG A 228 3.88 -4.16 3.08
CA ARG A 228 3.60 -5.18 2.05
C ARG A 228 2.44 -6.09 2.45
N ASN A 229 2.49 -6.64 3.66
CA ASN A 229 1.49 -7.59 4.13
C ASN A 229 0.11 -6.93 4.28
N VAL A 230 0.06 -5.69 4.77
CA VAL A 230 -1.20 -4.95 4.92
C VAL A 230 -1.82 -4.63 3.55
N VAL A 231 -1.03 -4.21 2.56
CA VAL A 231 -1.54 -4.02 1.19
C VAL A 231 -2.09 -5.34 0.64
N ILE A 232 -1.38 -6.46 0.79
CA ILE A 232 -1.85 -7.78 0.34
C ILE A 232 -3.17 -8.16 1.03
N ALA A 233 -3.31 -7.88 2.33
CA ALA A 233 -4.50 -8.22 3.09
C ALA A 233 -5.74 -7.37 2.73
N LEU A 234 -5.55 -6.16 2.20
CA LEU A 234 -6.64 -5.21 1.95
C LEU A 234 -6.98 -5.01 0.47
N ARG A 235 -6.01 -5.13 -0.44
CA ARG A 235 -6.18 -4.76 -1.85
C ARG A 235 -7.24 -5.57 -2.61
N ASP A 236 -7.43 -6.82 -2.18
CA ASP A 236 -8.35 -7.78 -2.81
C ASP A 236 -9.73 -7.78 -2.12
N ARG A 237 -9.96 -6.89 -1.14
CA ARG A 237 -11.29 -6.72 -0.51
C ARG A 237 -12.22 -5.99 -1.47
N GLU A 238 -13.49 -6.41 -1.45
CA GLU A 238 -14.52 -5.83 -2.31
C GLU A 238 -14.63 -4.32 -2.10
N GLY A 239 -14.72 -3.58 -3.22
CA GLY A 239 -14.86 -2.12 -3.22
C GLY A 239 -13.54 -1.35 -3.10
N VAL A 240 -12.45 -1.91 -2.56
CA VAL A 240 -11.19 -1.17 -2.41
C VAL A 240 -10.60 -0.80 -3.78
N ARG A 241 -10.38 0.51 -4.00
CA ARG A 241 -9.85 1.06 -5.25
C ARG A 241 -8.43 1.57 -5.12
N TRP A 242 -8.10 2.08 -3.94
CA TRP A 242 -6.81 2.69 -3.68
C TRP A 242 -6.46 2.57 -2.21
N LEU A 243 -5.18 2.36 -1.93
CA LEU A 243 -4.60 2.27 -0.61
C LEU A 243 -3.30 3.08 -0.56
N ARG A 244 -3.07 3.79 0.54
CA ARG A 244 -1.74 4.21 0.97
C ARG A 244 -1.51 3.67 2.37
N VAL A 245 -0.50 2.83 2.50
CA VAL A 245 -0.14 2.18 3.76
C VAL A 245 1.24 2.67 4.15
N SER A 246 1.36 3.31 5.31
CA SER A 246 2.64 3.70 5.90
C SER A 246 2.84 3.01 7.24
N ALA A 247 4.08 2.62 7.54
CA ALA A 247 4.48 2.07 8.83
C ALA A 247 5.60 2.92 9.40
N GLU A 248 5.42 3.42 10.62
CA GLU A 248 6.41 4.14 11.39
C GLU A 248 6.74 3.36 12.65
N ASN A 249 7.99 2.90 12.80
CA ASN A 249 8.47 2.34 14.06
C ASN A 249 9.23 3.40 14.84
N ILE A 250 8.77 3.69 16.05
CA ILE A 250 9.45 4.61 16.97
C ILE A 250 10.59 3.81 17.62
N GLU A 251 11.77 3.83 16.99
CA GLU A 251 12.87 2.91 17.32
C GLU A 251 13.28 3.03 18.80
N SER A 252 13.41 1.88 19.47
CA SER A 252 13.78 1.84 20.89
C SER A 252 15.27 2.08 21.15
N ILE A 253 16.11 1.93 20.12
CA ILE A 253 17.58 2.04 20.20
C ILE A 253 18.14 3.25 19.44
N HIS A 254 17.27 4.03 18.77
CA HIS A 254 17.64 5.21 17.99
C HIS A 254 16.69 6.37 18.30
N ASN A 255 17.16 7.61 18.18
CA ASN A 255 16.32 8.80 18.39
C ASN A 255 15.70 9.32 17.08
N HIS A 256 15.19 8.39 16.26
CA HIS A 256 14.46 8.66 15.02
C HIS A 256 13.59 7.44 14.68
N SER A 257 12.57 7.64 13.85
CA SER A 257 11.69 6.55 13.43
C SER A 257 12.21 5.86 12.16
N ALA A 258 12.05 4.54 12.09
CA ALA A 258 12.14 3.80 10.83
C ALA A 258 10.79 3.89 10.09
N PHE A 259 10.81 4.19 8.79
CA PHE A 259 9.59 4.48 8.02
C PHE A 259 9.56 3.77 6.67
N ALA A 260 8.40 3.24 6.29
CA ALA A 260 8.12 2.72 4.96
C ALA A 260 6.71 3.09 4.51
N GLN A 261 6.48 3.19 3.19
CA GLN A 261 5.16 3.47 2.62
C GLN A 261 4.96 2.76 1.28
N ILE A 262 3.75 2.25 1.04
CA ILE A 262 3.29 1.76 -0.27
C ILE A 262 2.00 2.49 -0.64
N THR A 263 1.88 2.89 -1.91
CA THR A 263 0.62 3.31 -2.52
C THR A 263 0.21 2.28 -3.57
N TRP A 264 -1.05 1.84 -3.55
CA TRP A 264 -1.60 0.81 -4.43
C TRP A 264 -2.97 1.23 -5.00
N PRO A 265 -3.22 1.09 -6.31
CA PRO A 265 -2.22 0.87 -7.35
C PRO A 265 -1.20 2.03 -7.36
N SER A 266 0.04 1.72 -7.73
CA SER A 266 1.07 2.76 -7.88
C SER A 266 0.70 3.67 -9.06
N ALA A 267 0.80 4.98 -8.88
CA ALA A 267 0.54 5.97 -9.94
C ALA A 267 1.50 5.80 -11.14
N SER A 268 2.67 5.22 -10.90
CA SER A 268 3.62 4.79 -11.93
C SER A 268 3.66 3.26 -11.99
N PRO A 269 3.71 2.64 -13.18
CA PRO A 269 3.98 1.21 -13.27
C PRO A 269 5.27 0.91 -12.49
N PRO A 270 5.30 -0.15 -11.65
CA PRO A 270 6.54 -0.50 -10.97
C PRO A 270 7.63 -0.67 -12.03
N PRO A 271 8.85 -0.16 -11.81
CA PRO A 271 9.96 -0.50 -12.69
C PRO A 271 9.99 -2.02 -12.80
N PRO A 272 10.25 -2.57 -14.01
CA PRO A 272 10.26 -4.02 -14.20
C PRO A 272 11.13 -4.63 -13.10
N SER A 273 10.52 -5.50 -12.30
CA SER A 273 11.21 -6.09 -11.16
C SER A 273 12.52 -6.71 -11.67
N PRO A 274 13.68 -6.45 -11.05
CA PRO A 274 14.90 -7.18 -11.38
C PRO A 274 14.74 -8.70 -11.16
N ILE A 275 13.70 -9.10 -10.41
CA ILE A 275 13.31 -10.49 -10.13
C ILE A 275 12.39 -11.07 -11.23
N ALA A 276 11.95 -10.27 -12.19
CA ALA A 276 11.29 -10.73 -13.41
C ALA A 276 12.29 -11.10 -14.53
N ARG A 277 13.55 -11.41 -14.20
CA ARG A 277 14.24 -12.43 -14.99
C ARG A 277 13.42 -13.69 -14.80
N ARG A 278 12.61 -14.06 -15.81
CA ARG A 278 12.05 -15.42 -15.90
C ARG A 278 13.16 -16.34 -15.46
N ARG A 279 12.99 -17.03 -14.33
CA ARG A 279 13.93 -18.05 -13.88
C ARG A 279 13.98 -19.03 -15.05
N GLU A 280 14.98 -18.91 -15.91
CA GLU A 280 15.13 -19.84 -17.01
C GLU A 280 15.28 -21.19 -16.32
N LEU A 281 14.27 -22.05 -16.55
CA LEU A 281 14.27 -23.38 -15.96
C LEU A 281 15.62 -24.03 -16.28
N PRO A 282 16.26 -24.71 -15.30
CA PRO A 282 17.46 -25.47 -15.57
C PRO A 282 17.25 -26.35 -16.80
N LEU A 283 18.25 -26.44 -17.68
CA LEU A 283 18.13 -27.10 -18.99
C LEU A 283 17.40 -28.45 -18.92
N GLY A 284 17.74 -29.30 -17.93
CA GLY A 284 17.12 -30.60 -17.74
C GLY A 284 15.61 -30.54 -17.52
N GLU A 285 15.17 -29.62 -16.67
CA GLU A 285 13.75 -29.41 -16.40
C GLU A 285 13.02 -28.86 -17.62
N TRP A 286 13.66 -27.92 -18.33
CA TRP A 286 13.14 -27.40 -19.59
C TRP A 286 12.99 -28.50 -20.66
N ILE A 287 13.98 -29.38 -20.83
CA ILE A 287 13.93 -30.54 -21.75
C ILE A 287 12.76 -31.45 -21.37
N ARG A 288 12.61 -31.79 -20.09
CA ARG A 288 11.55 -32.67 -19.60
C ARG A 288 10.16 -32.11 -19.91
N LEU A 289 9.96 -30.81 -19.69
CA LEU A 289 8.68 -30.13 -19.94
C LEU A 289 8.38 -30.05 -21.44
N GLN A 290 9.35 -29.64 -22.27
CA GLN A 290 9.19 -29.60 -23.72
C GLN A 290 8.88 -30.98 -24.31
N ARG A 291 9.53 -32.02 -23.78
CA ARG A 291 9.25 -33.40 -24.16
C ARG A 291 7.81 -33.81 -23.83
N ALA A 292 7.35 -33.51 -22.61
CA ALA A 292 5.99 -33.82 -22.17
C ALA A 292 4.92 -33.08 -22.98
N GLU A 293 5.14 -31.79 -23.25
CA GLU A 293 4.24 -30.94 -24.06
C GLU A 293 4.11 -31.46 -25.50
N ARG A 294 5.20 -31.98 -26.07
CA ARG A 294 5.23 -32.55 -27.42
C ARG A 294 4.78 -34.01 -27.48
N GLY A 295 4.39 -34.61 -26.35
CA GLY A 295 3.95 -36.01 -26.28
C GLY A 295 5.05 -37.03 -26.60
N VAL A 296 6.33 -36.64 -26.49
CA VAL A 296 7.48 -37.50 -26.82
C VAL A 296 7.91 -38.27 -25.57
N THR A 297 8.17 -39.56 -25.68
CA THR A 297 8.69 -40.36 -24.56
C THR A 297 10.18 -40.10 -24.35
N GLN A 298 10.67 -40.34 -23.14
CA GLN A 298 12.10 -40.18 -22.84
C GLN A 298 12.97 -41.06 -23.74
N ARG A 299 12.48 -42.24 -24.13
CA ARG A 299 13.20 -43.15 -25.02
C ARG A 299 13.32 -42.60 -26.44
N GLU A 300 12.21 -42.12 -27.01
CA GLU A 300 12.19 -41.52 -28.35
C GLU A 300 13.09 -40.29 -28.45
N LEU A 301 13.07 -39.42 -27.43
CA LEU A 301 13.96 -38.26 -27.41
C LEU A 301 15.42 -38.68 -27.31
N ALA A 302 15.73 -39.65 -26.43
CA ALA A 302 17.09 -40.14 -26.25
C ALA A 302 17.65 -40.72 -27.55
N GLU A 303 16.86 -41.53 -28.27
CA GLU A 303 17.22 -42.07 -29.59
C GLU A 303 17.46 -40.93 -30.61
N ALA A 304 16.57 -39.93 -30.67
CA ALA A 304 16.69 -38.79 -31.59
C ALA A 304 17.95 -37.94 -31.37
N ILE A 305 18.43 -37.84 -30.13
CA ILE A 305 19.64 -37.05 -29.79
C ILE A 305 20.90 -37.92 -29.62
N GLY A 306 20.80 -39.23 -29.81
CA GLY A 306 21.91 -40.18 -29.71
C GLY A 306 22.41 -40.39 -28.28
N LEU A 307 21.52 -40.40 -27.30
CA LEU A 307 21.78 -40.73 -25.90
C LEU A 307 21.02 -42.01 -25.50
N SER A 308 21.44 -42.66 -24.42
CA SER A 308 20.62 -43.69 -23.79
C SER A 308 19.50 -43.04 -22.95
N ALA A 309 18.36 -43.72 -22.80
CA ALA A 309 17.25 -43.22 -21.97
C ALA A 309 17.69 -42.89 -20.53
N SER A 310 18.60 -43.69 -19.95
CA SER A 310 19.19 -43.45 -18.63
C SER A 310 20.06 -42.18 -18.61
N ALA A 311 20.86 -41.94 -19.66
CA ALA A 311 21.65 -40.73 -19.77
C ALA A 311 20.76 -39.47 -19.89
N LEU A 312 19.70 -39.53 -20.69
CA LEU A 312 18.72 -38.43 -20.79
C LEU A 312 17.98 -38.21 -19.46
N CYS A 313 17.61 -39.27 -18.74
CA CYS A 313 16.97 -39.16 -17.42
C CYS A 313 17.84 -38.37 -16.43
N ARG A 314 19.13 -38.66 -16.36
CA ARG A 314 20.07 -37.91 -15.51
C ARG A 314 20.22 -36.45 -15.94
N VAL A 315 20.15 -36.18 -17.25
CA VAL A 315 20.12 -34.79 -17.77
C VAL A 315 18.83 -34.08 -17.35
N GLU A 316 17.66 -34.71 -17.52
CA GLU A 316 16.36 -34.14 -17.15
C GLU A 316 16.23 -33.83 -15.66
N ARG A 317 16.93 -34.59 -14.80
CA ARG A 317 17.00 -34.38 -13.34
C ARG A 317 18.08 -33.37 -12.92
N GLY A 318 18.87 -32.86 -13.86
CA GLY A 318 19.97 -31.93 -13.59
C GLY A 318 21.21 -32.58 -12.96
N GLU A 319 21.28 -33.92 -12.91
CA GLU A 319 22.41 -34.66 -12.34
C GLU A 319 23.63 -34.72 -13.27
N ARG A 320 23.43 -34.45 -14.57
CA ARG A 320 24.47 -34.43 -15.60
C ARG A 320 24.19 -33.35 -16.63
N PRO A 321 25.19 -32.62 -17.15
CA PRO A 321 25.00 -31.70 -18.28
C PRO A 321 24.64 -32.47 -19.56
N LEU A 322 23.90 -31.81 -20.46
CA LEU A 322 23.66 -32.32 -21.81
C LEU A 322 24.99 -32.36 -22.57
N PRO A 323 25.42 -33.50 -23.15
CA PRO A 323 26.62 -33.56 -23.96
C PRO A 323 26.57 -32.57 -25.12
N ALA A 324 27.69 -31.91 -25.42
CA ALA A 324 27.76 -30.87 -26.45
C ALA A 324 27.27 -31.35 -27.83
N GLU A 325 27.51 -32.61 -28.16
CA GLU A 325 27.06 -33.21 -29.43
C GLU A 325 25.55 -33.51 -29.49
N ALA A 326 24.90 -33.61 -28.33
CA ALA A 326 23.46 -33.85 -28.25
C ALA A 326 22.64 -32.55 -28.42
N ALA A 327 23.22 -31.37 -28.11
CA ALA A 327 22.53 -30.08 -28.21
C ALA A 327 22.12 -29.71 -29.65
N PRO A 328 22.98 -29.83 -30.69
CA PRO A 328 22.57 -29.62 -32.08
C PRO A 328 21.50 -30.62 -32.57
N ARG A 329 21.58 -31.87 -32.08
CA ARG A 329 20.60 -32.90 -32.43
C ARG A 329 19.24 -32.61 -31.79
N LEU A 330 19.23 -32.14 -30.54
CA LEU A 330 18.04 -31.68 -29.84
C LEU A 330 17.39 -30.49 -30.57
N ALA A 331 18.20 -29.52 -31.00
CA ALA A 331 17.72 -28.38 -31.78
C ALA A 331 17.04 -28.83 -33.07
N ARG A 332 17.67 -29.72 -33.84
CA ARG A 332 17.09 -30.30 -35.07
C ARG A 332 15.83 -31.12 -34.80
N ALA A 333 15.82 -31.97 -33.79
CA ALA A 333 14.69 -32.83 -33.46
C ALA A 333 13.42 -32.03 -33.11
N TRP A 334 13.59 -30.82 -32.56
CA TRP A 334 12.47 -29.97 -32.12
C TRP A 334 12.25 -28.71 -32.96
N GLY A 335 13.02 -28.51 -34.03
CA GLY A 335 12.93 -27.32 -34.89
C GLY A 335 13.31 -26.03 -34.16
N LEU A 336 14.25 -26.10 -33.22
CA LEU A 336 14.71 -24.98 -32.42
C LEU A 336 15.99 -24.36 -32.99
N ASP A 337 16.22 -23.09 -32.66
CA ASP A 337 17.47 -22.42 -32.95
C ASP A 337 18.64 -23.07 -32.21
N GLU A 338 19.63 -23.57 -32.96
CA GLU A 338 20.77 -24.31 -32.43
C GLU A 338 21.60 -23.47 -31.45
N ALA A 339 21.82 -22.19 -31.74
CA ALA A 339 22.58 -21.30 -30.89
C ALA A 339 21.90 -21.12 -29.52
N ARG A 340 20.57 -20.98 -29.49
CA ARG A 340 19.80 -20.90 -28.24
C ARG A 340 19.89 -22.18 -27.41
N VAL A 341 19.83 -23.36 -28.04
CA VAL A 341 19.93 -24.64 -27.32
C VAL A 341 21.34 -24.84 -26.76
N LEU A 342 22.38 -24.51 -27.53
CA LEU A 342 23.78 -24.56 -27.08
C LEU A 342 24.03 -23.64 -25.89
N LEU A 343 23.58 -22.37 -25.96
CA LEU A 343 23.73 -21.41 -24.86
C LEU A 343 23.01 -21.88 -23.59
N ARG A 344 21.80 -22.45 -23.71
CA ARG A 344 21.09 -23.07 -22.59
C ARG A 344 21.80 -24.30 -22.01
N ALA A 345 22.59 -24.99 -22.83
CA ALA A 345 23.45 -26.09 -22.39
C ALA A 345 24.78 -25.63 -21.80
N GLY A 346 25.02 -24.32 -21.68
CA GLY A 346 26.29 -23.76 -21.21
C GLY A 346 27.42 -23.88 -22.22
N VAL A 347 27.10 -24.11 -23.50
CA VAL A 347 28.06 -24.23 -24.59
C VAL A 347 27.98 -22.99 -25.47
N VAL A 348 29.09 -22.29 -25.66
CA VAL A 348 29.14 -21.12 -26.55
C VAL A 348 29.15 -21.60 -28.01
N PRO A 349 28.23 -21.14 -28.87
CA PRO A 349 28.20 -21.55 -30.27
C PRO A 349 29.50 -21.22 -31.01
N PRO A 350 30.05 -22.10 -31.87
CA PRO A 350 31.30 -21.85 -32.59
C PRO A 350 31.25 -20.60 -33.50
N ALA A 351 30.07 -20.25 -34.02
CA ALA A 351 29.88 -19.01 -34.77
C ALA A 351 30.01 -17.76 -33.90
N LEU A 352 29.55 -17.83 -32.65
CA LEU A 352 29.67 -16.73 -31.69
C LEU A 352 31.14 -16.59 -31.25
N LEU A 353 31.84 -17.69 -30.97
CA LEU A 353 33.27 -17.67 -30.67
C LEU A 353 34.09 -17.04 -31.80
N ARG A 354 33.75 -17.34 -33.06
CA ARG A 354 34.40 -16.70 -34.23
C ARG A 354 34.16 -15.20 -34.27
N ARG A 355 32.91 -14.75 -34.08
CA ARG A 355 32.59 -13.32 -34.04
C ARG A 355 33.29 -12.58 -32.90
N VAL A 356 33.37 -13.19 -31.72
CA VAL A 356 34.10 -12.63 -30.56
C VAL A 356 35.61 -12.56 -30.85
N ALA A 357 36.16 -13.56 -31.54
CA ALA A 357 37.57 -13.56 -31.93
C ALA A 357 37.89 -12.54 -33.04
N GLU A 358 36.94 -12.26 -33.94
CA GLU A 358 37.06 -11.28 -35.02
C GLU A 358 36.96 -9.83 -34.53
N ASP A 359 36.14 -9.57 -33.50
CA ASP A 359 35.98 -8.24 -32.89
C ASP A 359 35.79 -8.32 -31.36
N PRO A 360 36.89 -8.49 -30.60
CA PRO A 360 36.82 -8.57 -29.15
C PRO A 360 36.33 -7.28 -28.49
N GLU A 361 36.83 -6.13 -28.96
CA GLU A 361 36.51 -4.81 -28.38
C GLU A 361 35.06 -4.41 -28.64
N GLY A 362 34.54 -4.62 -29.85
CA GLY A 362 33.13 -4.39 -30.16
C GLY A 362 32.20 -5.32 -29.39
N PHE A 363 32.61 -6.58 -29.14
CA PHE A 363 31.86 -7.48 -28.27
C PHE A 363 31.83 -6.99 -26.82
N PHE A 364 32.95 -6.52 -26.26
CA PHE A 364 33.00 -5.97 -24.91
C PHE A 364 32.16 -4.70 -24.76
N ALA A 365 32.22 -3.78 -25.73
CA ALA A 365 31.40 -2.57 -25.75
C ALA A 365 29.89 -2.87 -25.82
N TRP A 366 29.50 -3.86 -26.65
CA TRP A 366 28.12 -4.36 -26.71
C TRP A 366 27.70 -5.02 -25.39
N ALA A 367 28.54 -5.85 -24.79
CA ALA A 367 28.22 -6.55 -23.54
C ALA A 367 28.04 -5.58 -22.35
N GLN A 368 28.79 -4.47 -22.33
CA GLN A 368 28.65 -3.42 -21.32
C GLN A 368 27.35 -2.62 -21.50
N THR A 369 26.99 -2.26 -22.74
CA THR A 369 25.73 -1.55 -23.04
C THR A 369 24.49 -2.41 -22.85
N ALA A 370 24.57 -3.73 -23.04
CA ALA A 370 23.46 -4.67 -22.78
C ALA A 370 23.24 -4.97 -21.28
N ALA A 371 24.18 -4.62 -20.40
CA ALA A 371 24.08 -4.82 -18.95
C ALA A 371 23.47 -3.62 -18.21
N GLU A 372 23.37 -2.46 -18.86
CA GLU A 372 22.65 -1.29 -18.34
C GLU A 372 21.19 -1.35 -18.79
N PRO A 373 20.20 -1.35 -17.88
CA PRO A 373 18.82 -1.13 -18.28
C PRO A 373 18.73 0.32 -18.76
N THR A 374 18.51 0.50 -20.06
CA THR A 374 18.32 1.82 -20.66
C THR A 374 17.11 2.50 -20.01
N LEU A 375 17.37 3.40 -19.08
CA LEU A 375 16.47 4.47 -18.66
C LEU A 375 16.61 5.59 -19.69
N GLN A 376 15.73 5.63 -20.67
CA GLN A 376 15.45 6.72 -21.64
C GLN A 376 14.51 6.10 -22.69
N GLU A 377 13.28 6.56 -22.98
CA GLU A 377 12.53 7.79 -22.70
C GLU A 377 11.07 7.45 -22.33
#